data_AF-A0A0B6XVU8-F1
#
_entry.id   AF-A0A0B6XVU8-F1
#
_cell.length_a   1.000
_cell.length_b   1.000
_cell.length_c   1.000
_cell.angle_alpha   90.00
_cell.angle_beta   90.00
_cell.angle_gamma   90.00
#
_symmetry.space_group_name_H-M   'P 1'
#
loop_
_entity.id
_entity.type
_entity.pdbx_description
1 polymer ?
#
loop_
_entity_poly.entity_id
_entity_poly.type
_entity_poly.pdbx_seq_one_letter_code
_entity_poly.pdbx_strand_id
1 'polypeptide(L)'
;SSDVIIFLQPRCECTDGWMVPLLERISVDPYAITVPAVDVIDYETFQYNQDYISETIVGSFTWELGVRKRLMTNWIQNNTAY
;
A
#
# COMPACT_ATOMS: atom_id res chain seq x y z
N SER A 1 -1.58 8.65 24.89
CA SER A 1 -1.72 9.25 23.56
C SER A 1 -0.68 8.62 22.66
N SER A 2 -0.95 8.55 21.35
CA SER A 2 -0.03 8.01 20.34
C SER A 2 0.18 9.06 19.25
N ASP A 3 1.37 9.09 18.65
CA ASP A 3 1.72 10.04 17.60
C ASP A 3 1.23 9.60 16.21
N VAL A 4 1.03 8.28 16.02
CA VAL A 4 0.60 7.68 14.76
C VAL A 4 -0.58 6.75 15.01
N ILE A 5 -1.57 6.79 14.11
CA ILE A 5 -2.71 5.87 14.06
C ILE A 5 -2.56 5.02 12.81
N ILE A 6 -2.64 3.70 12.98
CA ILE A 6 -2.58 2.74 11.87
C ILE A 6 -3.93 2.03 11.76
N PHE A 7 -4.53 2.08 10.57
CA PHE A 7 -5.80 1.41 10.28
C PHE A 7 -5.54 0.05 9.62
N LEU A 8 -6.03 -1.01 10.24
CA LEU A 8 -5.95 -2.39 9.72
C LEU A 8 -7.35 -3.00 9.61
N GLN A 9 -7.51 -3.93 8.67
CA GLN A 9 -8.72 -4.73 8.56
C GLN A 9 -8.67 -5.88 9.58
N PRO A 10 -9.82 -6.38 10.07
CA PRO A 10 -9.85 -7.51 11.02
C PRO A 10 -9.38 -8.85 10.44
N ARG A 11 -9.12 -8.91 9.13
CA ARG A 11 -8.74 -10.13 8.38
C ARG A 11 -7.45 -9.94 7.58
N CYS A 12 -6.50 -9.17 8.10
CA CYS A 12 -5.17 -9.03 7.51
C CYS A 12 -4.13 -9.81 8.31
N GLU A 13 -3.06 -10.24 7.64
CA GLU A 13 -1.86 -10.80 8.26
C GLU A 13 -0.67 -9.90 7.91
N CYS A 14 0.22 -9.67 8.88
CA CYS A 14 1.34 -8.76 8.74
C CYS A 14 2.63 -9.54 8.45
N THR A 15 3.38 -9.13 7.42
CA THR A 15 4.72 -9.65 7.15
C THR A 15 5.75 -9.04 8.09
N ASP A 16 6.88 -9.71 8.27
CA ASP A 16 7.96 -9.19 9.11
C ASP A 16 8.46 -7.84 8.58
N GLY A 17 8.59 -6.86 9.48
CA GLY A 17 9.13 -5.54 9.17
C GLY A 17 8.20 -4.60 8.39
N TRP A 18 6.95 -4.99 8.09
CA TRP A 18 6.01 -4.20 7.27
C TRP A 18 5.80 -2.74 7.74
N MET A 19 5.91 -2.49 9.05
CA MET A 19 5.59 -1.20 9.66
C MET A 19 6.75 -0.19 9.61
N VAL A 20 8.00 -0.65 9.69
CA VAL A 20 9.19 0.21 9.76
C VAL A 20 9.28 1.23 8.62
N PRO A 21 9.15 0.85 7.33
CA PRO A 21 9.26 1.80 6.22
C PRO A 21 8.12 2.84 6.22
N LEU A 22 6.94 2.47 6.73
CA LEU A 22 5.80 3.38 6.82
C LEU A 22 6.04 4.48 7.87
N LEU A 23 6.56 4.09 9.04
CA LEU A 23 6.87 5.02 10.12
C LEU A 23 8.08 5.89 9.81
N GLU A 24 9.08 5.35 9.11
CA GLU A 24 10.23 6.11 8.63
C GLU A 24 9.80 7.24 7.68
N ARG A 25 8.88 6.96 6.75
CA ARG A 25 8.37 8.01 5.85
C ARG A 25 7.59 9.11 6.59
N ILE A 26 6.81 8.74 7.62
CA ILE A 26 6.05 9.69 8.47
C ILE A 26 6.99 10.49 9.37
N SER A 27 8.09 9.90 9.85
CA SER A 27 9.06 10.62 10.69
C SER A 27 9.79 11.73 9.91
N VAL A 28 9.98 11.53 8.60
CA VAL A 28 10.54 12.54 7.69
C VAL A 28 9.51 13.63 7.33
N ASP A 29 8.25 13.26 7.17
CA ASP A 29 7.16 14.19 6.81
C ASP A 29 5.86 13.83 7.55
N PRO A 30 5.48 14.59 8.59
CA PRO A 30 4.29 14.30 9.37
C PRO A 30 2.97 14.53 8.61
N TYR A 31 3.02 15.12 7.41
CA TYR A 31 1.85 15.27 6.55
C TYR A 31 1.69 14.11 5.55
N ALA A 32 2.67 13.22 5.46
CA ALA A 32 2.59 12.05 4.59
C ALA A 32 1.60 11.01 5.13
N ILE A 33 0.71 10.53 4.26
CA ILE A 33 -0.09 9.33 4.50
C ILE A 33 0.58 8.18 3.77
N THR A 34 0.91 7.12 4.50
CA THR A 34 1.62 5.96 3.96
C THR A 34 0.71 4.74 3.89
N VAL A 35 0.95 3.87 2.92
CA VAL A 35 0.16 2.65 2.68
C VAL A 35 1.12 1.50 2.42
N PRO A 36 0.96 0.33 3.08
CA PRO A 36 1.79 -0.84 2.79
C PRO A 36 1.46 -1.42 1.41
N ALA A 37 2.37 -2.26 0.89
CA ALA A 37 1.98 -3.21 -0.15
C ALA A 37 0.87 -4.13 0.40
N VAL A 38 -0.16 -4.38 -0.42
CA VAL A 38 -1.32 -5.19 -0.02
C VAL A 38 -1.41 -6.40 -0.94
N ASP A 39 -0.87 -7.51 -0.44
CA ASP A 39 -0.92 -8.84 -1.03
C ASP A 39 -2.27 -9.53 -0.78
N VAL A 40 -2.55 -10.59 -1.55
CA VAL A 40 -3.81 -11.33 -1.48
C VAL A 40 -3.61 -12.63 -0.73
N ILE A 41 -4.43 -12.85 0.29
CA ILE A 41 -4.60 -14.17 0.91
C ILE A 41 -5.89 -14.76 0.33
N ASP A 42 -5.77 -15.94 -0.28
CA ASP A 42 -6.92 -16.65 -0.83
C ASP A 42 -7.89 -17.06 0.28
N TYR A 43 -9.19 -16.78 0.11
CA TYR A 43 -10.17 -16.92 1.19
C TYR A 43 -10.59 -18.37 1.46
N GLU A 44 -10.35 -19.30 0.53
CA GLU A 44 -10.72 -20.72 0.68
C GLU A 44 -9.54 -21.53 1.19
N THR A 45 -8.34 -21.27 0.65
CA THR A 45 -7.13 -22.06 0.89
C THR A 45 -6.19 -21.43 1.90
N PHE A 46 -6.39 -20.15 2.27
CA PHE A 46 -5.45 -19.33 3.05
C PHE A 46 -4.06 -19.24 2.42
N GLN A 47 -3.95 -19.50 1.11
CA GLN A 47 -2.70 -19.35 0.40
C GLN A 47 -2.32 -17.87 0.32
N TYR A 48 -1.14 -17.54 0.83
CA TYR A 48 -0.52 -16.24 0.65
C TYR A 48 0.01 -16.10 -0.78
N ASN A 49 -0.60 -15.20 -1.55
CA ASN A 49 -0.19 -14.87 -2.90
C ASN A 49 0.48 -13.50 -2.87
N GLN A 50 1.81 -13.53 -2.84
CA GLN A 50 2.62 -12.35 -2.99
C GLN A 50 2.53 -11.86 -4.43
N ASP A 51 2.01 -10.65 -4.65
CA ASP A 51 2.04 -10.03 -5.96
C ASP A 51 3.53 -9.78 -6.29
N TYR A 52 4.05 -10.46 -7.32
CA TYR A 52 5.49 -10.46 -7.63
C TYR A 52 6.04 -9.01 -7.78
N ILE A 53 7.11 -8.75 -7.02
CA ILE A 53 7.75 -7.46 -6.70
C ILE A 53 8.45 -6.78 -7.90
N SER A 54 8.21 -7.17 -9.15
CA SER A 54 8.90 -6.51 -10.27
C SER A 54 8.33 -5.13 -10.62
N GLU A 55 7.08 -4.86 -10.24
CA GLU A 55 6.36 -3.65 -10.67
C GLU A 55 5.66 -2.98 -9.49
N THR A 56 5.91 -1.68 -9.30
CA THR A 56 5.22 -0.90 -8.28
C THR A 56 3.76 -0.71 -8.69
N ILE A 57 2.82 -1.04 -7.81
CA ILE A 57 1.38 -0.82 -8.02
C ILE A 57 0.92 0.38 -7.18
N VAL A 58 0.17 1.28 -7.80
CA VAL A 58 -0.43 2.46 -7.16
C VAL A 58 -1.95 2.44 -7.25
N GLY A 59 -2.60 3.14 -6.33
CA GLY A 59 -4.05 3.36 -6.36
C GLY A 59 -4.45 4.41 -7.41
N SER A 60 -5.56 4.17 -8.09
CA SER A 60 -6.23 5.13 -8.97
C SER A 60 -7.75 5.01 -8.84
N PHE A 61 -8.50 5.86 -9.54
CA PHE A 61 -9.96 5.76 -9.63
C PHE A 61 -10.46 5.97 -11.06
N THR A 62 -11.67 5.48 -11.35
CA THR A 62 -12.39 5.75 -12.61
C THR A 62 -13.39 6.89 -12.43
N TRP A 63 -13.93 7.43 -13.52
CA TRP A 63 -14.92 8.51 -13.45
C TRP A 63 -16.25 8.08 -12.82
N GLU A 64 -16.54 6.78 -12.78
CA GLU A 64 -17.65 6.21 -11.98
C GLU A 64 -17.29 6.05 -10.49
N LEU A 65 -16.18 6.66 -10.04
CA LEU A 65 -15.65 6.60 -8.68
C LEU A 65 -15.24 5.18 -8.24
N GLY A 66 -14.92 4.30 -9.19
CA GLY A 66 -14.41 2.96 -8.89
C GLY A 66 -12.92 2.97 -8.58
N VAL A 67 -12.52 2.47 -7.41
CA VAL A 67 -11.09 2.31 -7.03
C VAL A 67 -10.44 1.23 -7.90
N ARG A 68 -9.19 1.46 -8.32
CA ARG A 68 -8.39 0.54 -9.15
C ARG A 68 -6.95 0.48 -8.66
N LYS A 69 -6.33 -0.69 -8.83
CA LYS A 69 -4.87 -0.86 -8.80
C LYS A 69 -4.32 -0.60 -10.21
N ARG A 70 -3.22 0.13 -10.34
CA ARG A 70 -2.54 0.42 -11.61
C ARG A 70 -1.04 0.22 -11.46
N LEU A 71 -0.41 -0.27 -12.52
CA LEU A 71 1.04 -0.32 -12.61
C LEU A 71 1.62 1.09 -12.67
N MET A 72 2.68 1.33 -11.91
CA MET A 72 3.46 2.54 -11.92
C MET A 72 4.23 2.61 -13.24
N THR A 73 3.70 3.34 -14.21
CA THR A 73 4.37 3.59 -15.48
C THR A 73 5.33 4.77 -15.37
N ASN A 74 6.28 4.89 -16.30
CA ASN A 74 7.17 6.05 -16.40
C ASN A 74 6.41 7.37 -16.49
N TRP A 75 5.22 7.37 -17.10
CA TRP A 75 4.39 8.57 -17.16
C TRP A 75 3.92 8.98 -15.76
N ILE A 76 3.46 8.02 -14.95
CA ILE A 76 3.04 8.31 -13.57
C ILE A 76 4.25 8.79 -12.78
N GLN A 77 5.37 8.07 -12.82
CA GLN A 77 6.61 8.47 -12.12
C GLN A 77 7.05 9.90 -12.46
N ASN A 78 6.95 10.31 -13.72
CA ASN A 78 7.38 11.64 -14.15
C ASN A 78 6.35 12.76 -13.89
N ASN A 79 5.09 12.43 -13.60
CA ASN A 79 4.00 13.41 -13.46
C ASN A 79 3.32 13.41 -12.09
N THR A 80 3.63 12.45 -11.22
CA THR A 80 3.21 12.45 -9.81
C THR A 80 4.42 12.65 -8.93
N ALA A 81 4.37 13.68 -8.07
CA ALA A 81 5.44 14.05 -7.15
C ALA A 81 5.52 13.07 -5.96
N TYR A 82 5.95 11.84 -6.24
CA TYR A 82 6.48 10.95 -5.19
C TYR A 82 7.94 11.31 -4.89
#